data_AF-A0AAD7F8P6-F1
#
_entry.id   AF-A0AAD7F8P6-F1
#
_cell.length_a   1.000
_cell.length_b   1.000
_cell.length_c   1.000
_cell.angle_alpha   90.00
_cell.angle_beta   90.00
_cell.angle_gamma   90.00
#
_symmetry.space_group_name_H-M   'P 1'
#
loop_
_entity.id
_entity.type
_entity.pdbx_description
1 polymer ?
#
loop_
_entity_poly.entity_id
_entity_poly.type
_entity_poly.pdbx_seq_one_letter_code
_entity_poly.pdbx_strand_id
1 'polypeptide(L)'
;METNEPPAAADLAYAQAVVSNTAAQLATLDEEIAQLKTRLKQREDERTVVAISHQRSLPIVSPLRRIPPEILSEIFVWTQPLPADLAGPPILTTRWLLSQVSRRWREIALSTPSLWSLVYVS
;
A
#
# COMPACT_ATOMS: atom_id res chain seq x y z
N MET A 1 -44.94 6.65 45.95
CA MET A 1 -45.56 5.39 46.40
C MET A 1 -44.98 4.31 45.52
N GLU A 2 -44.01 3.58 46.07
CA GLU A 2 -43.31 2.49 45.41
C GLU A 2 -44.26 1.29 45.34
N THR A 3 -44.93 1.11 44.21
CA THR A 3 -45.75 -0.08 44.00
C THR A 3 -44.82 -1.25 43.71
N ASN A 4 -44.44 -1.97 44.76
CA ASN A 4 -43.72 -3.24 44.72
C ASN A 4 -44.71 -4.41 44.45
N GLU A 5 -45.68 -4.21 43.54
CA GLU A 5 -46.60 -5.28 43.15
C GLU A 5 -45.98 -6.14 42.05
N PRO A 6 -46.07 -7.48 42.15
CA PRO A 6 -45.58 -8.36 41.11
C PRO A 6 -46.33 -8.09 39.80
N PRO A 7 -45.62 -7.96 38.66
CA PRO A 7 -46.24 -7.66 37.38
C PRO A 7 -47.30 -8.71 37.02
N ALA A 8 -48.39 -8.27 36.40
CA ALA A 8 -49.48 -9.16 36.01
C ALA A 8 -48.95 -10.23 35.03
N ALA A 9 -49.48 -11.45 35.11
CA ALA A 9 -48.99 -12.58 34.31
C ALA A 9 -48.99 -12.31 32.78
N ALA A 10 -49.91 -11.45 32.31
CA ALA A 10 -49.96 -11.01 30.92
C ALA A 10 -48.76 -10.12 30.51
N ASP A 11 -48.32 -9.23 31.41
CA ASP A 11 -47.15 -8.35 31.18
C ASP A 11 -45.86 -9.17 31.13
N LEU A 12 -45.75 -10.20 31.98
CA LEU A 12 -44.63 -11.14 31.97
C LEU A 12 -44.59 -11.98 30.68
N ALA A 13 -45.73 -12.49 30.22
CA ALA A 13 -45.82 -13.26 28.98
C ALA A 13 -45.49 -12.40 27.75
N TYR A 14 -45.98 -11.17 27.71
CA TYR A 14 -45.65 -10.21 26.66
C TYR A 14 -44.16 -9.86 26.66
N ALA A 15 -43.59 -9.55 27.83
CA ALA A 15 -42.16 -9.27 27.96
C ALA A 15 -41.29 -10.46 27.53
N GLN A 16 -41.65 -11.68 27.90
CA GLN A 16 -40.95 -12.90 27.46
C GLN A 16 -41.02 -13.11 25.94
N ALA A 17 -42.18 -12.88 25.33
CA ALA A 17 -42.34 -12.97 23.88
C ALA A 17 -41.48 -11.94 23.15
N VAL A 18 -41.43 -10.71 23.65
CA VAL A 18 -40.56 -9.65 23.12
C VAL A 18 -39.09 -10.04 23.24
N VAL A 19 -38.64 -10.49 24.42
CA VAL A 19 -37.25 -10.94 24.64
C VAL A 19 -36.88 -12.11 23.73
N SER A 20 -37.78 -13.09 23.55
CA SER A 20 -37.53 -14.22 22.66
C SER A 20 -37.43 -13.79 21.20
N ASN A 21 -38.30 -12.86 20.77
CA ASN A 21 -38.30 -12.36 19.40
C ASN A 21 -37.05 -11.51 19.10
N THR A 22 -36.65 -10.63 20.02
CA THR A 22 -35.43 -9.84 19.87
C THR A 22 -34.18 -10.71 19.90
N ALA A 23 -34.14 -11.76 20.74
CA ALA A 23 -33.05 -12.73 20.75
C ALA A 23 -32.93 -13.47 19.40
N ALA A 24 -34.04 -13.87 18.78
CA ALA A 24 -34.04 -14.50 17.46
C ALA A 24 -33.55 -13.55 16.35
N GLN A 25 -33.95 -12.27 16.42
CA GLN A 25 -33.47 -11.24 15.49
C GLN A 25 -31.98 -10.99 15.64
N LEU A 26 -31.47 -10.91 16.88
CA LEU A 26 -30.03 -10.77 17.15
C LEU A 26 -29.24 -11.95 16.58
N ALA A 27 -29.69 -13.19 16.84
CA ALA A 27 -29.03 -14.37 16.30
C ALA A 27 -28.97 -14.38 14.77
N THR A 28 -30.03 -13.87 14.11
CA THR A 28 -30.07 -13.76 12.65
C THR A 28 -29.06 -12.71 12.15
N LEU A 29 -29.00 -11.54 12.79
CA LEU A 29 -28.02 -10.50 12.45
C LEU A 29 -26.58 -10.94 12.70
N ASP A 30 -26.31 -11.65 13.79
CA ASP A 30 -24.98 -12.17 14.12
C ASP A 30 -24.50 -13.18 13.07
N GLU A 31 -25.39 -14.04 12.59
CA GLU A 31 -25.09 -14.97 11.50
C GLU A 31 -24.79 -14.23 10.19
N GLU A 32 -25.60 -13.23 9.83
CA GLU A 32 -25.33 -12.39 8.65
C GLU A 32 -23.98 -11.66 8.77
N ILE A 33 -23.67 -11.11 9.94
CA ILE A 33 -22.37 -10.47 10.23
C ILE A 33 -21.23 -11.47 10.06
N ALA A 34 -21.37 -12.71 10.57
CA ALA A 34 -20.35 -13.74 10.44
C ALA A 34 -20.11 -14.13 8.96
N GLN A 35 -21.18 -14.28 8.18
CA GLN A 35 -21.09 -14.57 6.75
C GLN A 35 -20.43 -13.44 5.97
N LEU A 36 -20.82 -12.18 6.24
CA LEU A 36 -20.22 -11.02 5.58
C LEU A 36 -18.75 -10.86 5.93
N LYS A 37 -18.35 -11.07 7.20
CA LYS A 37 -16.94 -11.06 7.60
C LYS A 37 -16.12 -12.11 6.87
N THR A 38 -16.68 -13.31 6.69
CA THR A 38 -16.01 -14.40 5.95
C THR A 38 -15.82 -14.02 4.47
N ARG A 39 -16.86 -13.47 3.83
CA ARG A 39 -16.78 -12.99 2.45
C ARG A 39 -15.79 -11.84 2.28
N LEU A 40 -15.77 -10.89 3.22
CA LEU A 40 -14.82 -9.78 3.21
C LEU A 40 -13.39 -10.29 3.24
N LYS A 41 -13.09 -11.18 4.19
CA LYS A 41 -11.77 -11.80 4.32
C LYS A 41 -11.32 -12.49 3.03
N GLN A 42 -12.22 -13.26 2.41
CA GLN A 42 -11.92 -13.91 1.12
C GLN A 42 -11.55 -12.88 0.04
N ARG A 43 -12.28 -11.77 -0.06
CA ARG A 43 -11.97 -10.71 -1.04
C ARG A 43 -10.68 -9.98 -0.74
N GLU A 44 -10.35 -9.77 0.54
CA GLU A 44 -9.07 -9.18 0.95
C GLU A 44 -7.89 -10.09 0.58
N ASP A 45 -8.04 -11.40 0.79
CA ASP A 45 -7.03 -12.40 0.41
C ASP A 45 -6.84 -12.43 -1.12
N GLU A 46 -7.94 -12.51 -1.89
CA GLU A 46 -7.90 -12.45 -3.36
C GLU A 46 -7.25 -11.15 -3.86
N ARG A 47 -7.63 -10.00 -3.27
CA ARG A 47 -7.09 -8.68 -3.63
C ARG A 47 -5.59 -8.61 -3.35
N THR A 48 -5.12 -9.23 -2.27
CA THR A 48 -3.69 -9.29 -1.95
C THR A 48 -2.92 -10.06 -3.02
N VAL A 49 -3.42 -11.22 -3.45
CA VAL A 49 -2.81 -12.02 -4.51
C VAL A 49 -2.75 -11.24 -5.83
N VAL A 50 -3.86 -10.61 -6.23
CA VAL A 50 -3.94 -9.81 -7.46
C VAL A 50 -3.03 -8.58 -7.39
N ALA A 51 -2.97 -7.89 -6.25
CA ALA A 51 -2.09 -6.74 -6.08
C ALA A 51 -0.61 -7.13 -6.23
N ILE A 52 -0.20 -8.29 -5.70
CA ILE A 52 1.17 -8.79 -5.85
C ILE A 52 1.48 -9.09 -7.33
N SER A 53 0.57 -9.76 -8.05
CA SER A 53 0.79 -10.07 -9.47
C SER A 53 0.86 -8.80 -10.33
N HIS A 54 -0.02 -7.83 -10.08
CA HIS A 54 0.01 -6.52 -10.71
C HIS A 54 1.32 -5.77 -10.43
N GLN A 55 1.77 -5.72 -9.17
CA GLN A 55 3.02 -5.06 -8.83
C GLN A 55 4.24 -5.72 -9.49
N ARG A 56 4.20 -7.04 -9.71
CA ARG A 56 5.26 -7.80 -10.41
C ARG A 56 5.26 -7.55 -11.92
N SER A 57 4.12 -7.20 -12.53
CA SER A 57 4.02 -6.94 -13.96
C SER A 57 4.36 -5.50 -14.34
N LEU A 58 4.12 -4.51 -13.47
CA LEU A 58 4.45 -3.09 -13.71
C LEU A 58 5.86 -2.86 -14.26
N PRO A 59 6.91 -3.51 -13.75
CA PRO A 59 8.24 -3.28 -14.27
C PRO A 59 8.47 -3.91 -15.64
N ILE A 60 7.76 -4.99 -15.98
CA ILE A 60 7.85 -5.66 -17.29
C ILE A 60 7.27 -4.76 -18.40
N VAL A 61 6.15 -4.09 -18.09
CA VAL A 61 5.51 -3.16 -19.03
C VAL A 61 6.16 -1.77 -19.05
N SER A 62 7.08 -1.50 -18.13
CA SER A 62 7.76 -0.21 -18.05
C SER A 62 8.67 0.02 -19.28
N PRO A 63 8.46 1.10 -20.06
CA PRO A 63 9.31 1.43 -21.19
C PRO A 63 10.79 1.58 -20.81
N LEU A 64 11.05 2.02 -19.57
CA LEU A 64 12.41 2.19 -19.03
C LEU A 64 13.19 0.88 -18.96
N ARG A 65 12.53 -0.29 -18.91
CA ARG A 65 13.21 -1.60 -18.99
C ARG A 65 13.63 -1.99 -20.41
N ARG A 66 13.07 -1.35 -21.44
CA ARG A 66 13.36 -1.62 -22.85
C ARG A 66 14.49 -0.74 -23.41
N ILE A 67 14.81 0.36 -22.74
CA ILE A 67 15.93 1.23 -23.13
C ILE A 67 17.24 0.46 -22.95
N PRO A 68 18.10 0.36 -23.98
CA PRO A 68 19.43 -0.24 -23.84
C PRO A 68 20.27 0.45 -22.76
N PRO A 69 21.14 -0.29 -22.05
CA PRO A 69 21.96 0.30 -20.99
C PRO A 69 22.84 1.46 -21.47
N GLU A 70 23.29 1.44 -22.73
CA GLU A 70 24.10 2.48 -23.35
C GLU A 70 23.34 3.80 -23.43
N ILE A 71 22.10 3.76 -23.95
CA ILE A 71 21.24 4.95 -24.05
C ILE A 71 20.89 5.48 -22.67
N LEU A 72 20.62 4.60 -21.70
CA LEU A 72 20.33 5.03 -20.34
C LEU A 72 21.55 5.67 -19.67
N SER A 73 22.76 5.14 -19.91
CA SER A 73 24.00 5.73 -19.42
C SER A 73 24.26 7.10 -20.03
N GLU A 74 23.97 7.30 -21.31
CA GLU A 74 24.08 8.59 -21.97
C GLU A 74 23.13 9.62 -21.34
N ILE A 75 21.86 9.25 -21.14
CA ILE A 75 20.89 10.10 -20.44
C ILE A 75 21.41 10.49 -19.05
N PHE A 76 21.95 9.55 -18.28
CA PHE A 76 22.49 9.83 -16.95
C PHE A 76 23.62 10.88 -16.99
N VAL A 77 24.47 10.84 -18.01
CA VAL A 77 25.55 11.83 -18.20
C VAL A 77 24.98 13.21 -18.50
N TRP A 78 23.92 13.29 -19.32
CA TRP A 78 23.24 14.56 -19.61
C TRP A 78 22.51 15.17 -18.41
N THR A 79 22.11 14.35 -17.43
CA THR A 79 21.43 14.85 -16.22
C THR A 79 22.39 15.41 -15.16
N GLN A 80 23.69 15.46 -15.42
CA GLN A 80 24.66 16.00 -14.47
C GLN A 80 24.51 17.51 -14.32
N PRO A 81 24.50 18.04 -13.08
CA PRO A 81 24.39 19.47 -12.86
C PRO A 81 25.60 20.19 -13.48
N LEU A 82 25.37 21.34 -14.10
CA LEU A 82 26.45 22.17 -14.60
C LEU A 82 27.25 22.73 -13.40
N PRO A 83 28.53 23.08 -13.57
CA PRO A 83 29.34 23.65 -12.49
C PRO A 83 28.73 24.89 -11.84
N ALA A 84 27.93 25.66 -12.59
CA ALA A 84 27.18 26.82 -12.09
C ALA A 84 26.05 26.46 -11.10
N ASP A 85 25.53 25.23 -11.18
CA ASP A 85 24.40 24.74 -10.37
C ASP A 85 24.86 24.14 -9.03
N LEU A 86 26.18 24.00 -8.82
CA LEU A 86 26.78 23.39 -7.62
C LEU A 86 26.83 24.33 -6.40
N ALA A 87 26.25 25.52 -6.49
CA ALA A 87 26.20 26.49 -5.38
C ALA A 87 25.21 26.11 -4.24
N GLY A 88 24.51 24.97 -4.35
CA GLY A 88 23.58 24.45 -3.35
C GLY A 88 24.18 23.35 -2.45
N PRO A 89 23.50 22.99 -1.34
CA PRO A 89 24.01 22.00 -0.39
C PRO A 89 24.27 20.63 -1.07
N PRO A 90 25.37 19.92 -0.70
CA PRO A 90 25.93 18.79 -1.46
C PRO A 90 25.11 17.49 -1.42
N ILE A 91 23.91 17.50 -0.85
CA ILE A 91 23.30 16.29 -0.29
C ILE A 91 22.66 15.34 -1.30
N LEU A 92 22.43 15.73 -2.55
CA LEU A 92 21.96 14.79 -3.57
C LEU A 92 22.45 15.17 -4.97
N THR A 93 23.74 14.98 -5.27
CA THR A 93 24.17 15.07 -6.68
C THR A 93 23.37 14.06 -7.51
N THR A 94 22.95 14.44 -8.72
CA THR A 94 22.07 13.64 -9.57
C THR A 94 22.54 12.18 -9.70
N ARG A 95 23.85 11.96 -9.70
CA ARG A 95 24.54 10.65 -9.71
C ARG A 95 24.07 9.72 -8.60
N TRP A 96 24.01 10.22 -7.37
CA TRP A 96 23.56 9.45 -6.21
C TRP A 96 22.07 9.14 -6.30
N LEU A 97 21.26 10.11 -6.74
CA LEU A 97 19.82 9.93 -6.92
C LEU A 97 19.52 8.83 -7.94
N LEU A 98 20.19 8.85 -9.10
CA LEU A 98 20.07 7.84 -10.15
C LEU A 98 20.35 6.42 -9.62
N SER A 99 21.35 6.29 -8.74
CA SER A 99 21.72 5.01 -8.12
C SER A 99 20.70 4.48 -7.10
N GLN A 100 19.72 5.28 -6.69
CA GLN A 100 18.68 4.89 -5.72
C GLN A 100 17.33 4.55 -6.37
N VAL A 101 17.15 4.80 -7.67
CA VAL A 101 15.87 4.57 -8.37
C VAL A 101 15.53 3.08 -8.50
N SER A 102 16.50 2.25 -8.94
CA SER A 102 16.30 0.81 -9.10
C SER A 102 17.63 0.07 -9.11
N ARG A 103 17.61 -1.27 -8.93
CA ARG A 103 18.82 -2.11 -9.06
C ARG A 103 19.51 -1.94 -10.42
N ARG A 104 18.72 -1.93 -11.50
CA ARG A 104 19.24 -1.74 -12.86
C ARG A 104 19.89 -0.37 -13.06
N TRP A 105 19.26 0.69 -12.56
CA TRP A 105 19.81 2.04 -12.67
C TRP A 105 21.11 2.18 -11.86
N ARG A 106 21.17 1.54 -10.69
CA ARG A 106 22.39 1.46 -9.88
C ARG A 106 23.52 0.76 -10.63
N GLU A 107 23.25 -0.42 -11.21
CA GLU A 107 24.24 -1.16 -11.99
C GLU A 107 24.78 -0.32 -13.14
N ILE A 108 23.89 0.31 -13.93
CA ILE A 108 24.28 1.16 -15.06
C ILE A 108 25.05 2.41 -14.58
N ALA A 109 24.59 3.08 -13.52
CA ALA A 109 25.26 4.26 -12.99
C ALA A 109 26.67 3.91 -12.50
N LEU A 110 26.84 2.82 -11.76
CA LEU A 110 28.15 2.35 -11.28
C LEU A 110 29.06 1.88 -12.42
N SER A 111 28.49 1.32 -13.49
CA SER A 111 29.25 0.90 -14.68
C SER A 111 29.54 2.02 -15.67
N THR A 112 29.20 3.28 -15.35
CA THR A 112 29.40 4.44 -16.23
C THR A 112 30.44 5.39 -15.61
N PRO A 113 31.75 5.25 -15.92
CA PRO A 113 32.82 6.00 -15.26
C PRO A 113 32.72 7.52 -15.43
N SER A 114 32.17 8.01 -16.55
CA SER A 114 31.99 9.44 -16.81
C SER A 114 31.10 10.12 -15.78
N LEU A 115 30.15 9.39 -15.18
CA LEU A 115 29.32 9.91 -14.08
C LEU A 115 30.17 10.21 -12.84
N TRP A 116 31.22 9.44 -12.57
CA TRP A 116 32.01 9.55 -11.33
C TRP A 116 33.32 10.33 -11.52
N SER A 117 33.49 10.97 -12.68
CA SER A 117 34.68 11.77 -13.02
C SER A 117 34.91 12.97 -12.09
N LEU A 118 33.84 13.48 -11.46
CA LEU A 118 33.89 14.59 -10.50
C LEU A 118 33.04 14.25 -9.27
N VAL A 119 33.70 14.16 -8.11
CA VAL A 119 33.06 13.92 -6.82
C VAL A 119 33.53 14.98 -5.84
N TYR A 120 32.58 15.67 -5.21
CA TYR A 120 32.85 16.64 -4.15
C TYR A 120 32.71 15.93 -2.79
N VAL A 121 33.72 16.04 -1.94
CA VAL A 121 33.70 15.54 -0.55
C VAL A 121 33.78 16.77 0.35
N SER A 122 32.75 16.97 1.17
CA SER A 122 32.67 18.05 2.16
C SER A 122 33.39 17.68 3.45
#